data_AF-A0A7S4UH96-F1
#
_entry.id   AF-A0A7S4UH96-F1
#
_cell.length_a   1.000
_cell.length_b   1.000
_cell.length_c   1.000
_cell.angle_alpha   90.00
_cell.angle_beta   90.00
_cell.angle_gamma   90.00
#
_symmetry.space_group_name_H-M   'P 1'
#
loop_
_entity.id
_entity.type
_entity.pdbx_description
1 polymer ?
#
loop_
_entity_poly.entity_id
_entity_poly.type
_entity_poly.pdbx_seq_one_letter_code
_entity_poly.pdbx_strand_id
1 'polypeptide(L)'
;AVRRAAGRGKGKRPAPMLTQQERLEEAARTEVLNLREFQAMRRWEDESKRRSQRGRRRRYAGPRARFVSSARPDARADADAEPPVGGRPGVRCFVEYVGCDLPEGLRGPRRAPPQAPRCAVTGLPAKYRDPLTGQAFATAAAFAQLRSGSSGAVRASRAPSLPSVAAGADLV
;
A
#
# COMPACT_ATOMS: atom_id res chain seq x y z
N ALA A 1 3.55 9.81 88.22
CA ALA A 1 3.90 9.84 86.78
C ALA A 1 5.42 9.83 86.64
N VAL A 2 6.00 8.72 86.17
CA VAL A 2 7.46 8.49 86.13
C VAL A 2 8.04 9.15 84.87
N ARG A 3 8.96 10.10 85.05
CA ARG A 3 9.68 10.78 83.96
C ARG A 3 10.70 9.80 83.35
N ARG A 4 10.53 9.44 82.06
CA ARG A 4 11.52 8.67 81.30
C ARG A 4 12.66 9.59 80.85
N ALA A 5 13.89 9.28 81.25
CA ALA A 5 15.09 9.97 80.81
C ALA A 5 15.36 9.68 79.33
N ALA A 6 15.56 10.73 78.53
CA ALA A 6 15.96 10.63 77.13
C ALA A 6 17.41 10.14 77.02
N GLY A 7 17.61 8.99 76.38
CA GLY A 7 18.94 8.43 76.11
C GLY A 7 19.72 9.32 75.14
N ARG A 8 20.91 9.77 75.53
CA ARG A 8 21.85 10.49 74.67
C ARG A 8 22.34 9.55 73.56
N GLY A 9 22.03 9.88 72.31
CA GLY A 9 22.58 9.20 71.14
C GLY A 9 24.11 9.33 71.13
N LYS A 10 24.82 8.20 71.09
CA LYS A 10 26.28 8.17 70.95
C LYS A 10 26.66 8.69 69.56
N GLY A 11 27.39 9.81 69.50
CA GLY A 11 27.91 10.35 68.26
C GLY A 11 28.83 9.34 67.57
N LYS A 12 28.63 9.13 66.26
CA LYS A 12 29.49 8.29 65.42
C LYS A 12 30.88 8.90 65.41
N ARG A 13 31.91 8.14 65.79
CA ARG A 13 33.31 8.58 65.68
C ARG A 13 33.61 8.94 64.22
N PRO A 14 34.31 10.04 63.93
CA PRO A 14 34.74 10.34 62.57
C PRO A 14 35.62 9.18 62.08
N ALA A 15 35.38 8.71 60.85
CA ALA A 15 36.19 7.66 60.25
C ALA A 15 37.67 8.10 60.24
N PRO A 16 38.62 7.19 60.52
CA PRO A 16 40.03 7.52 60.43
C PRO A 16 40.34 8.08 59.04
N MET A 17 41.05 9.21 58.96
CA MET A 17 41.45 9.76 57.67
C MET A 17 42.53 8.87 57.06
N LEU A 18 42.11 8.08 56.08
CA LEU A 18 42.96 7.19 55.30
C LEU A 18 44.10 7.99 54.66
N THR A 19 45.33 7.47 54.74
CA THR A 19 46.49 8.11 54.13
C THR A 19 46.30 8.22 52.61
N GLN A 20 47.05 9.12 51.95
CA GLN A 20 46.93 9.28 50.50
C GLN A 20 47.22 7.97 49.74
N GLN A 21 48.18 7.18 50.22
CA GLN A 21 48.54 5.88 49.67
C GLN A 21 47.37 4.89 49.74
N GLU A 22 46.78 4.75 50.93
CA GLU A 22 45.67 3.83 51.13
C GLU A 22 44.45 4.21 50.27
N ARG A 23 44.22 5.51 50.04
CA ARG A 23 43.14 5.97 49.14
C ARG A 23 43.39 5.56 47.69
N LEU A 24 44.65 5.62 47.24
CA LEU A 24 45.04 5.18 45.90
C LEU A 24 44.89 3.66 45.76
N GLU A 25 45.22 2.89 46.79
CA GLU A 25 45.03 1.44 46.79
C GLU A 25 43.54 1.04 46.77
N GLU A 26 42.70 1.74 47.53
CA GLU A 26 41.25 1.53 47.52
C GLU A 26 40.65 1.90 46.15
N ALA A 27 41.12 3.00 45.54
CA ALA A 27 40.72 3.42 44.20
C ALA A 27 41.10 2.36 43.14
N ALA A 28 42.31 1.79 43.21
CA ALA A 28 42.74 0.75 42.27
C ALA A 28 41.90 -0.54 42.40
N ARG A 29 41.55 -0.94 43.64
CA ARG A 29 40.70 -2.12 43.88
C ARG A 29 39.27 -1.89 43.37
N THR A 30 38.73 -0.69 43.60
CA THR A 30 37.39 -0.32 43.12
C THR A 30 37.35 -0.19 41.59
N GLU A 31 38.39 0.32 40.94
CA GLU A 31 38.48 0.36 39.48
C GLU A 31 38.38 -1.04 38.86
N VAL A 32 39.12 -2.01 39.40
CA VAL A 32 39.05 -3.41 38.93
C VAL A 32 37.65 -4.01 39.08
N LEU A 33 36.96 -3.71 40.19
CA LEU A 33 35.59 -4.16 40.43
C LEU A 33 34.60 -3.48 39.47
N ASN A 34 34.68 -2.15 39.33
CA ASN A 34 33.84 -1.37 38.43
C ASN A 34 33.98 -1.83 36.98
N LEU A 35 35.21 -2.15 36.53
CA LEU A 35 35.45 -2.68 35.18
C LEU A 35 34.80 -4.05 34.97
N ARG A 36 34.84 -4.93 35.97
CA ARG A 36 34.18 -6.25 35.91
C ARG A 36 32.67 -6.11 35.86
N GLU A 37 32.10 -5.26 36.71
CA GLU A 37 30.67 -4.96 36.71
C GLU A 37 30.21 -4.33 35.38
N PHE A 38 30.97 -3.39 34.85
CA PHE A 38 30.70 -2.78 33.55
C PHE A 38 30.69 -3.80 32.41
N GLN A 39 31.65 -4.72 32.40
CA GLN A 39 31.69 -5.80 31.40
C GLN A 39 30.50 -6.76 31.54
N ALA A 40 30.08 -7.07 32.77
CA ALA A 40 28.90 -7.89 33.02
C ALA A 40 27.62 -7.20 32.53
N MET A 41 27.47 -5.90 32.79
CA MET A 41 26.33 -5.10 32.30
C MET A 41 26.28 -5.09 30.77
N ARG A 42 27.40 -4.85 30.09
CA ARG A 42 27.45 -4.92 28.62
C ARG A 42 27.04 -6.27 28.06
N ARG A 43 27.53 -7.37 28.67
CA ARG A 43 27.14 -8.73 28.26
C ARG A 43 25.63 -8.95 28.44
N TRP A 44 25.06 -8.44 29.52
CA TRP A 44 23.62 -8.51 29.77
C TRP A 44 22.80 -7.68 28.77
N GLU A 45 23.26 -6.49 28.40
CA GLU A 45 22.63 -5.67 27.35
C GLU A 45 22.66 -6.37 25.99
N ASP A 46 23.81 -6.92 25.60
CA ASP A 46 23.97 -7.65 24.34
C ASP A 46 23.11 -8.92 24.31
N GLU A 47 23.05 -9.67 25.41
CA GLU A 47 22.18 -10.83 25.52
C GLU A 47 20.71 -10.42 25.46
N SER A 48 20.30 -9.36 26.16
CA SER A 48 18.94 -8.82 26.13
C SER A 48 18.54 -8.35 24.73
N LYS A 49 19.46 -7.70 24.02
CA LYS A 49 19.29 -7.30 22.62
C LYS A 49 19.18 -8.50 21.69
N ARG A 50 20.04 -9.52 21.85
CA ARG A 50 19.93 -10.78 21.09
C ARG A 50 18.61 -11.50 21.37
N ARG A 51 18.18 -11.56 22.63
CA ARG A 51 16.94 -12.21 23.07
C ARG A 51 15.71 -11.51 22.49
N SER A 52 15.67 -10.17 22.52
CA SER A 52 14.60 -9.37 21.90
C SER A 52 14.59 -9.44 20.37
N GLN A 53 15.75 -9.58 19.73
CA GLN A 53 15.84 -9.77 18.27
C GLN A 53 15.39 -11.16 17.83
N ARG A 54 15.69 -12.21 18.63
CA ARG A 54 15.35 -13.61 18.32
C ARG A 54 13.84 -13.85 18.22
N GLY A 55 13.02 -13.03 18.88
CA GLY A 55 11.56 -13.10 18.83
C GLY A 55 10.91 -12.34 17.67
N ARG A 56 11.66 -11.51 16.93
CA ARG A 56 11.11 -10.81 15.76
C ARG A 56 11.04 -11.79 14.59
N ARG A 57 9.89 -12.45 14.43
CA ARG A 57 9.58 -13.20 13.21
C ARG A 57 9.83 -12.29 12.01
N ARG A 58 10.70 -12.72 11.09
CA ARG A 58 10.90 -12.02 9.83
C ARG A 58 9.53 -11.92 9.15
N ARG A 59 9.10 -10.69 8.86
CA ARG A 59 7.90 -10.50 8.04
C ARG A 59 8.17 -11.14 6.69
N TYR A 60 7.25 -11.96 6.22
CA TYR A 60 7.35 -12.55 4.89
C TYR A 60 7.49 -11.42 3.87
N ALA A 61 8.62 -11.40 3.17
CA ALA A 61 8.99 -10.36 2.20
C ALA A 61 8.87 -10.85 0.75
N GLY A 62 8.12 -11.93 0.52
CA GLY A 62 7.88 -12.45 -0.82
C GLY A 62 6.57 -11.94 -1.43
N PRO A 63 6.29 -12.38 -2.67
CA PRO A 63 5.04 -12.08 -3.33
C PRO A 63 3.84 -12.69 -2.60
N ARG A 64 2.74 -11.95 -2.50
CA ARG A 64 1.51 -12.40 -1.81
C ARG A 64 0.26 -11.82 -2.43
N ALA A 65 -0.83 -12.58 -2.35
CA ALA A 65 -2.18 -12.08 -2.60
C ALA A 65 -2.78 -11.51 -1.30
N ARG A 66 -3.42 -10.35 -1.39
CA ARG A 66 -4.12 -9.68 -0.29
C ARG A 66 -5.57 -9.45 -0.68
N PHE A 67 -6.49 -9.92 0.15
CA PHE A 67 -7.92 -9.61 0.02
C PHE A 67 -8.20 -8.25 0.66
N VAL A 68 -8.83 -7.35 -0.11
CA VAL A 68 -9.20 -6.00 0.35
C VAL A 68 -10.68 -5.78 0.08
N SER A 69 -11.43 -5.43 1.12
CA SER A 69 -12.81 -4.97 1.01
C SER A 69 -12.86 -3.46 1.23
N SER A 70 -13.60 -2.75 0.39
CA SER A 70 -13.87 -1.32 0.54
C SER A 70 -15.35 -1.04 0.40
N ALA A 71 -15.87 -0.15 1.23
CA ALA A 71 -17.24 0.34 1.09
C ALA A 71 -17.33 1.19 -0.19
N ARG A 72 -18.36 0.96 -1.01
CA ARG A 72 -18.68 1.84 -2.13
C ARG A 72 -19.25 3.14 -1.57
N PRO A 73 -18.66 4.30 -1.86
CA PRO A 73 -19.26 5.58 -1.49
C PRO A 73 -20.57 5.82 -2.27
N ASP A 74 -20.69 5.27 -3.48
CA ASP A 74 -21.79 5.58 -4.41
C ASP A 74 -22.68 4.35 -4.62
N ALA A 75 -23.55 4.03 -3.64
CA ALA A 75 -24.51 2.93 -3.76
C ALA A 75 -25.56 3.13 -4.88
N ARG A 76 -25.65 4.35 -5.46
CA ARG A 76 -26.65 4.76 -6.45
C ARG A 76 -26.21 4.59 -7.91
N ALA A 77 -24.90 4.38 -8.17
CA ALA A 77 -24.36 4.45 -9.53
C ALA A 77 -24.60 3.20 -10.38
N ASP A 78 -24.92 2.06 -9.75
CA ASP A 78 -25.03 0.75 -10.42
C ASP A 78 -26.24 -0.04 -9.90
N ALA A 79 -27.42 0.58 -9.80
CA ALA A 79 -28.65 -0.11 -9.37
C ALA A 79 -29.02 -1.31 -10.28
N ASP A 80 -28.55 -1.28 -11.54
CA ASP A 80 -28.78 -2.31 -12.55
C ASP A 80 -27.64 -3.33 -12.67
N ALA A 81 -26.56 -3.21 -11.88
CA ALA A 81 -25.46 -4.18 -11.91
C ALA A 81 -25.73 -5.31 -10.93
N GLU A 82 -25.85 -6.53 -11.45
CA GLU A 82 -25.93 -7.75 -10.65
C GLU A 82 -24.80 -7.75 -9.60
N PRO A 83 -25.14 -7.95 -8.31
CA PRO A 83 -24.13 -8.01 -7.28
C PRO A 83 -23.16 -9.16 -7.58
N PRO A 84 -21.84 -8.98 -7.36
CA PRO A 84 -20.90 -10.06 -7.56
C PRO A 84 -21.29 -11.26 -6.69
N VAL A 85 -21.16 -12.48 -7.24
CA VAL A 85 -21.56 -13.73 -6.57
C VAL A 85 -20.98 -13.78 -5.16
N GLY A 86 -21.85 -13.83 -4.15
CA GLY A 86 -21.47 -13.90 -2.73
C GLY A 86 -21.06 -12.57 -2.08
N GLY A 87 -21.19 -11.43 -2.77
CA GLY A 87 -20.84 -10.10 -2.26
C GLY A 87 -22.01 -9.41 -1.53
N ARG A 88 -21.69 -8.64 -0.49
CA ARG A 88 -22.68 -7.71 0.12
C ARG A 88 -22.89 -6.51 -0.80
N PRO A 89 -24.14 -6.04 -0.99
CA PRO A 89 -24.41 -4.81 -1.73
C PRO A 89 -23.70 -3.63 -1.06
N GLY A 90 -23.14 -2.74 -1.88
CA GLY A 90 -22.37 -1.58 -1.38
C GLY A 90 -20.94 -1.88 -0.93
N VAL A 91 -20.41 -3.09 -1.10
CA VAL A 91 -19.00 -3.43 -0.80
C VAL A 91 -18.31 -3.94 -2.06
N ARG A 92 -17.12 -3.43 -2.38
CA ARG A 92 -16.24 -3.99 -3.42
C ARG A 92 -15.16 -4.83 -2.76
N CYS A 93 -14.99 -6.05 -3.26
CA CYS A 93 -13.93 -6.97 -2.86
C CYS A 93 -12.91 -7.08 -3.99
N PHE A 94 -11.64 -6.85 -3.70
CA PHE A 94 -10.54 -6.97 -4.65
C PHE A 94 -9.44 -7.88 -4.10
N VAL A 95 -8.71 -8.53 -5.01
CA VAL A 95 -7.50 -9.29 -4.71
C VAL A 95 -6.31 -8.51 -5.26
N GLU A 96 -5.45 -8.04 -4.36
CA GLU A 96 -4.22 -7.33 -4.71
C GLU A 96 -3.03 -8.30 -4.69
N TYR A 97 -2.25 -8.31 -5.77
CA TYR A 97 -0.99 -9.04 -5.84
C TYR A 97 0.14 -8.07 -5.49
N VAL A 98 0.79 -8.29 -4.34
CA VAL A 98 1.86 -7.43 -3.82
C VAL A 98 3.20 -8.11 -4.10
N GLY A 99 4.07 -7.44 -4.87
CA GLY A 99 5.40 -7.95 -5.20
C GLY A 99 5.43 -9.03 -6.29
N CYS A 100 4.34 -9.21 -7.04
CA CYS A 100 4.30 -10.02 -8.26
C CYS A 100 3.28 -9.46 -9.27
N ASP A 101 3.42 -9.88 -10.51
CA ASP A 101 2.41 -9.66 -11.54
C ASP A 101 1.17 -10.54 -11.31
N LEU A 102 0.04 -10.13 -11.90
CA LEU A 102 -1.16 -10.95 -11.97
C LEU A 102 -0.83 -12.29 -12.67
N PRO A 103 -1.17 -13.46 -12.08
CA PRO A 103 -0.85 -14.75 -12.65
C PRO A 103 -1.54 -14.94 -14.01
N GLU A 104 -0.87 -15.64 -14.92
CA GLU A 104 -1.28 -15.72 -16.33
C GLU A 104 -2.71 -16.24 -16.52
N GLY A 105 -3.13 -17.26 -15.76
CA GLY A 105 -4.50 -17.79 -15.83
C GLY A 105 -5.60 -16.83 -15.36
N LEU A 106 -5.26 -15.75 -14.65
CA LEU A 106 -6.21 -14.68 -14.27
C LEU A 106 -6.15 -13.48 -15.22
N ARG A 107 -5.21 -13.46 -16.17
CA ARG A 107 -5.15 -12.39 -17.16
C ARG A 107 -6.29 -12.60 -18.15
N GLY A 108 -7.26 -11.69 -18.14
CA GLY A 108 -8.28 -11.64 -19.17
C GLY A 108 -7.68 -11.40 -20.57
N PRO A 109 -8.44 -11.68 -21.64
CA PRO A 109 -7.98 -11.41 -23.00
C PRO A 109 -7.60 -9.93 -23.14
N ARG A 110 -6.39 -9.65 -23.64
CA ARG A 110 -5.98 -8.28 -23.97
C ARG A 110 -6.92 -7.75 -25.04
N ARG A 111 -7.78 -6.80 -24.69
CA ARG A 111 -8.61 -6.10 -25.68
C ARG A 111 -7.69 -5.32 -26.60
N ALA A 112 -7.84 -5.53 -27.91
CA ALA A 112 -7.15 -4.69 -28.88
C ALA A 112 -7.54 -3.22 -28.65
N PRO A 113 -6.60 -2.27 -28.79
CA PRO A 113 -6.93 -0.86 -28.69
C PRO A 113 -8.02 -0.51 -29.70
N PRO A 114 -8.97 0.38 -29.35
CA PRO A 114 -10.01 0.80 -30.28
C PRO A 114 -9.38 1.41 -31.54
N GLN A 115 -9.90 1.04 -32.71
CA GLN A 115 -9.40 1.57 -33.97
C GLN A 115 -9.71 3.08 -34.07
N ALA A 116 -8.78 3.86 -34.60
CA ALA A 116 -9.00 5.29 -34.84
C ALA A 116 -10.18 5.50 -35.81
N PRO A 117 -11.03 6.53 -35.59
CA PRO A 117 -12.14 6.81 -36.50
C PRO A 117 -11.59 7.14 -37.90
N ARG A 118 -12.30 6.73 -38.95
CA ARG A 118 -11.92 7.01 -40.34
C ARG A 118 -12.44 8.38 -40.78
N CYS A 119 -11.68 9.05 -41.64
CA CYS A 119 -12.09 10.31 -42.24
C CYS A 119 -13.33 10.11 -43.11
N ALA A 120 -14.35 10.94 -42.93
CA ALA A 120 -15.60 10.86 -43.70
C ALA A 120 -15.41 11.06 -45.21
N VAL A 121 -14.35 11.76 -45.63
CA VAL A 121 -14.07 12.05 -47.04
C VAL A 121 -13.02 11.10 -47.64
N THR A 122 -11.91 10.86 -46.92
CA THR A 122 -10.76 10.12 -47.47
C THR A 122 -10.64 8.68 -46.98
N GLY A 123 -11.40 8.27 -45.95
CA GLY A 123 -11.33 6.92 -45.36
C GLY A 123 -10.03 6.60 -44.59
N LEU A 124 -9.04 7.49 -44.64
CA LEU A 124 -7.79 7.43 -43.87
C LEU A 124 -8.06 7.58 -42.36
N PRO A 125 -7.17 7.09 -41.48
CA PRO A 125 -7.31 7.33 -40.04
C PRO A 125 -7.38 8.83 -39.77
N ALA A 126 -8.47 9.27 -39.15
CA ALA A 126 -8.71 10.67 -38.87
C ALA A 126 -7.82 11.13 -37.73
N LYS A 127 -7.28 12.35 -37.87
CA LYS A 127 -6.45 13.01 -36.88
C LYS A 127 -7.27 13.95 -35.98
N TYR A 128 -8.36 14.49 -36.51
CA TYR A 128 -9.19 15.50 -35.84
C TYR A 128 -10.69 15.26 -36.08
N ARG A 129 -11.55 15.91 -35.27
CA ARG A 129 -13.01 15.98 -35.48
C ARG A 129 -13.44 17.43 -35.61
N ASP A 130 -14.36 17.70 -36.53
CA ASP A 130 -14.94 19.03 -36.70
C ASP A 130 -15.97 19.31 -35.60
N PRO A 131 -15.88 20.43 -34.85
CA PRO A 131 -16.79 20.73 -33.73
C PRO A 131 -18.25 20.98 -34.15
N LEU A 132 -18.48 21.38 -35.40
CA LEU A 132 -19.84 21.67 -35.88
C LEU A 132 -20.54 20.40 -36.39
N THR A 133 -19.84 19.57 -37.16
CA THR A 133 -20.43 18.37 -37.78
C THR A 133 -20.17 17.07 -37.00
N GLY A 134 -19.21 17.08 -36.06
CA GLY A 134 -18.75 15.89 -35.35
C GLY A 134 -17.99 14.87 -36.22
N GLN A 135 -17.82 15.15 -37.52
CA GLN A 135 -17.20 14.23 -38.47
C GLN A 135 -15.68 14.22 -38.31
N ALA A 136 -15.09 13.03 -38.46
CA ALA A 136 -13.66 12.86 -38.34
C ALA A 136 -12.97 13.16 -39.69
N PHE A 137 -11.80 13.81 -39.65
CA PHE A 137 -11.02 14.14 -40.85
C PHE A 137 -9.51 13.96 -40.65
N ALA A 138 -8.80 13.72 -41.76
CA ALA A 138 -7.35 13.45 -41.75
C ALA A 138 -6.52 14.67 -42.18
N THR A 139 -6.94 15.38 -43.23
CA THR A 139 -6.17 16.49 -43.85
C THR A 139 -6.99 17.78 -43.90
N ALA A 140 -6.32 18.93 -44.04
CA ALA A 140 -6.98 20.23 -44.19
C ALA A 140 -7.84 20.31 -45.47
N ALA A 141 -7.42 19.65 -46.55
CA ALA A 141 -8.21 19.53 -47.77
C ALA A 141 -9.54 18.78 -47.53
N ALA A 142 -9.49 17.68 -46.76
CA ALA A 142 -10.70 16.97 -46.35
C ALA A 142 -11.60 17.85 -45.47
N PHE A 143 -11.03 18.68 -44.59
CA PHE A 143 -11.80 19.63 -43.78
C PHE A 143 -12.50 20.70 -44.63
N ALA A 144 -11.82 21.24 -45.65
CA ALA A 144 -12.43 22.18 -46.59
C ALA A 144 -13.59 21.52 -47.34
N GLN A 145 -13.42 20.28 -47.83
CA GLN A 145 -14.47 19.51 -48.50
C GLN A 145 -15.66 19.21 -47.59
N LEU A 146 -15.42 18.91 -46.31
CA LEU A 146 -16.48 18.74 -45.30
C LEU A 146 -17.31 20.00 -45.09
N ARG A 147 -16.74 21.20 -45.26
CA ARG A 147 -17.43 22.49 -45.05
C ARG A 147 -17.97 23.13 -46.34
N SER A 148 -17.42 22.79 -47.51
CA SER A 148 -17.77 23.42 -48.79
C SER A 148 -19.07 22.91 -49.43
N GLY A 149 -19.61 21.78 -48.96
CA GLY A 149 -20.91 21.28 -49.41
C GLY A 149 -20.84 19.92 -50.10
N SER A 150 -21.74 19.03 -49.68
CA SER A 150 -21.95 17.65 -50.14
C SER A 150 -20.91 16.60 -49.66
N SER A 151 -21.28 15.87 -48.63
CA SER A 151 -21.49 14.43 -48.79
C SER A 151 -22.34 13.91 -47.63
N GLY A 152 -23.65 13.96 -47.82
CA GLY A 152 -24.60 13.05 -47.21
C GLY A 152 -24.70 13.06 -45.69
N ALA A 153 -25.92 13.22 -45.21
CA ALA A 153 -26.34 12.58 -43.98
C ALA A 153 -26.11 11.06 -44.07
N VAL A 154 -24.89 10.58 -43.88
CA VAL A 154 -24.71 9.26 -43.27
C VAL A 154 -24.96 9.50 -41.80
N ARG A 155 -26.25 9.43 -41.43
CA ARG A 155 -26.62 9.18 -40.04
C ARG A 155 -25.66 8.11 -39.56
N ALA A 156 -24.84 8.43 -38.57
CA ALA A 156 -24.20 7.40 -37.77
C ALA A 156 -25.36 6.58 -37.22
N SER A 157 -25.65 5.45 -37.86
CA SER A 157 -26.45 4.41 -37.25
C SER A 157 -25.68 4.05 -36.00
N ARG A 158 -26.10 4.64 -34.88
CA ARG A 158 -25.89 4.12 -33.54
C ARG A 158 -26.31 2.68 -33.65
N ALA A 159 -25.33 1.79 -33.81
CA ALA A 159 -25.60 0.36 -33.83
C ALA A 159 -26.42 0.09 -32.57
N PRO A 160 -27.60 -0.54 -32.67
CA PRO A 160 -28.21 -1.06 -31.46
C PRO A 160 -27.16 -1.98 -30.84
N SER A 161 -26.77 -1.68 -29.60
CA SER A 161 -25.99 -2.59 -28.78
C SER A 161 -26.76 -3.90 -28.76
N LEU A 162 -26.30 -4.90 -29.51
CA LEU A 162 -26.84 -6.24 -29.43
C LEU A 162 -26.72 -6.70 -27.98
N PRO A 163 -27.80 -7.14 -27.32
CA PRO A 163 -27.65 -7.82 -26.04
C PRO A 163 -26.84 -9.10 -26.29
N SER A 164 -25.77 -9.26 -25.50
CA SER A 164 -24.98 -10.48 -25.42
C SER A 164 -25.86 -11.61 -24.90
N VAL A 165 -26.60 -12.28 -25.79
CA VAL A 165 -27.25 -13.55 -25.48
C VAL A 165 -26.18 -14.59 -25.23
N ALA A 166 -26.07 -15.00 -23.97
CA ALA A 166 -25.30 -16.14 -23.53
C ALA A 166 -25.78 -17.39 -24.27
N ALA A 167 -24.87 -18.05 -24.98
CA ALA A 167 -25.09 -19.41 -25.44
C ALA A 167 -25.19 -20.30 -24.19
N GLY A 168 -26.40 -20.78 -23.90
CA GLY A 168 -26.60 -21.90 -23.00
C GLY A 168 -25.88 -23.12 -23.59
N ALA A 169 -24.96 -23.68 -22.81
CA ALA A 169 -24.40 -24.98 -23.09
C ALA A 169 -25.45 -26.04 -22.71
N ASP A 170 -25.84 -26.82 -23.71
CA ASP A 170 -26.65 -28.02 -23.59
C ASP A 170 -26.00 -29.09 -22.71
N LEU A 171 -26.87 -29.86 -22.06
CA LEU A 171 -26.60 -31.07 -21.29
C LEU A 171 -25.77 -32.10 -22.07
N VAL A 172 -24.82 -32.73 -21.37
CA VAL A 172 -24.69 -34.19 -21.30
C VAL A 172 -24.39 -34.58 -19.85
#